data_AF-A0A162PV11-F1
#
_entry.id   AF-A0A162PV11-F1
#
_cell.length_a   1.000
_cell.length_b   1.000
_cell.length_c   1.000
_cell.angle_alpha   90.00
_cell.angle_beta   90.00
_cell.angle_gamma   90.00
#
_symmetry.space_group_name_H-M   'P 1'
#
loop_
_entity.id
_entity.type
_entity.pdbx_description
1 polymer ?
#
loop_
_entity_poly.entity_id
_entity_poly.type
_entity_poly.pdbx_seq_one_letter_code
_entity_poly.pdbx_strand_id
1 'polypeptide(L)' 'EARDARDNQEPLYCSCRQVSFGEMVACDGQNCPYEWFHMECVGLTAPPKGAWYCNDCLEEMKKMKRKK' A
#
# COMPACT_ATOMS: atom_id res chain seq x y z
N GLU A 1 -24.61 -21.41 -21.38
CA GLU A 1 -23.68 -21.21 -20.25
C GLU A 1 -23.20 -19.77 -20.17
N ALA A 2 -24.09 -18.84 -19.82
CA ALA A 2 -23.72 -17.44 -19.56
C ALA A 2 -23.83 -17.19 -18.06
N ARG A 3 -22.86 -16.43 -17.52
CA ARG A 3 -22.75 -15.86 -16.15
C ARG A 3 -22.15 -16.87 -15.16
N ASP A 4 -21.01 -16.65 -14.52
CA ASP A 4 -20.34 -15.41 -14.14
C ASP A 4 -18.87 -15.76 -13.84
N ALA A 5 -17.93 -15.26 -14.64
CA ALA A 5 -16.49 -15.45 -14.43
C ALA A 5 -15.91 -14.29 -13.60
N ARG A 6 -16.61 -13.85 -12.56
CA ARG A 6 -16.31 -12.60 -11.85
C ARG A 6 -16.37 -12.73 -10.34
N ASP A 7 -15.94 -13.88 -9.81
CA ASP A 7 -15.74 -14.10 -8.37
C ASP A 7 -14.32 -14.61 -8.08
N ASN A 8 -13.30 -13.97 -8.66
CA ASN A 8 -11.91 -14.21 -8.24
C ASN A 8 -10.96 -13.04 -8.55
N GLN A 9 -11.51 -11.83 -8.71
CA GLN A 9 -10.65 -10.64 -8.76
C GLN A 9 -10.35 -10.27 -7.32
N GLU A 10 -9.35 -10.94 -6.74
CA GLU A 10 -8.80 -10.58 -5.45
C GLU A 10 -8.64 -9.05 -5.38
N PRO A 11 -9.07 -8.41 -4.28
CA PRO A 11 -9.04 -6.96 -4.16
C PRO A 11 -7.64 -6.44 -4.48
N LEU A 12 -7.59 -5.44 -5.37
CA LEU A 12 -6.33 -4.87 -5.85
C LEU A 12 -5.81 -3.88 -4.82
N TYR A 13 -4.65 -4.18 -4.25
CA TYR A 13 -3.93 -3.34 -3.29
C TYR A 13 -2.70 -2.71 -3.93
N CYS A 14 -1.98 -1.88 -3.17
CA CYS A 14 -0.88 -1.05 -3.64
C CYS A 14 -1.28 -0.02 -4.72
N SER A 15 -0.45 1.01 -4.91
CA SER A 15 -0.47 1.86 -6.11
C SER A 15 -0.34 1.06 -7.43
N CYS A 16 0.18 -0.16 -7.32
CA CYS A 16 0.34 -1.17 -8.33
C CYS A 16 -0.97 -1.73 -8.91
N ARG A 17 -2.10 -1.62 -8.17
CA ARG A 17 -3.36 -2.33 -8.44
C ARG A 17 -3.13 -3.82 -8.74
N GLN A 18 -2.41 -4.48 -7.84
CA GLN A 18 -2.12 -5.92 -7.92
C GLN A 18 -2.79 -6.64 -6.75
N VAL A 19 -3.08 -7.92 -6.94
CA VAL A 19 -3.63 -8.79 -5.89
C VAL A 19 -2.67 -8.86 -4.71
N SER A 20 -3.19 -9.15 -3.52
CA SER A 20 -2.35 -9.42 -2.34
C SER A 20 -1.56 -10.71 -2.55
N PHE A 21 -0.25 -10.61 -2.77
CA PHE A 21 0.62 -11.79 -2.83
C PHE A 21 1.80 -11.66 -1.87
N GLY A 22 2.06 -12.72 -1.10
CA GLY A 22 3.21 -12.77 -0.17
C GLY A 22 3.06 -11.90 1.07
N GLU A 23 4.13 -11.18 1.43
CA GLU A 23 4.17 -10.29 2.60
C GLU A 23 3.72 -8.86 2.23
N MET A 24 2.72 -8.38 2.96
CA MET A 24 2.17 -7.03 2.81
C MET A 24 2.38 -6.22 4.09
N VAL A 25 2.48 -4.90 3.92
CA VAL A 25 2.61 -3.95 5.02
C VAL A 25 1.45 -2.96 5.01
N ALA A 26 0.91 -2.67 6.18
CA ALA A 26 -0.09 -1.65 6.38
C ALA A 26 0.59 -0.28 6.62
N CYS A 27 0.16 0.74 5.89
CA CYS A 27 0.55 2.12 6.06
C CYS A 27 -0.25 2.73 7.22
N ASP A 28 0.46 3.24 8.22
CA ASP A 28 -0.09 3.98 9.37
C ASP A 28 -0.43 5.45 9.00
N GLY A 29 -0.27 5.81 7.74
CA GLY A 29 -0.58 7.14 7.25
C GLY A 29 -2.08 7.39 7.24
N GLN A 30 -2.55 8.32 8.09
CA GLN A 30 -3.96 8.74 8.20
C GLN A 30 -4.61 9.18 6.88
N ASN A 31 -3.83 9.43 5.83
CA ASN A 31 -4.31 9.88 4.53
C ASN A 31 -3.92 8.93 3.37
N CYS A 32 -3.48 7.70 3.63
CA CYS A 32 -3.07 6.77 2.58
C CYS A 32 -4.33 6.00 2.07
N PRO A 33 -4.74 6.12 0.79
CA PRO A 33 -6.04 5.62 0.29
C PRO A 33 -6.12 4.10 0.10
N TYR A 34 -4.98 3.42 0.12
CA TYR A 34 -4.91 1.97 -0.11
C TYR A 34 -4.67 1.18 1.18
N GLU A 35 -4.07 1.82 2.20
CA GLU A 35 -3.61 1.24 3.48
C GLU A 35 -2.66 0.04 3.35
N TRP A 36 -2.80 -0.85 2.37
CA TRP A 36 -2.00 -2.05 2.16
C TRP A 36 -1.08 -1.93 0.94
N PHE A 37 0.19 -2.25 1.15
CA PHE A 37 1.22 -2.19 0.14
C PHE A 37 2.08 -3.45 0.15
N HIS A 38 2.55 -3.87 -1.02
CA HIS A 38 3.55 -4.93 -1.12
C HIS A 38 4.89 -4.41 -0.66
N MET A 39 5.61 -5.22 0.13
CA MET A 39 6.93 -4.85 0.64
C MET A 39 7.93 -4.57 -0.49
N GLU A 40 7.94 -5.37 -1.55
CA GLU A 40 8.79 -5.15 -2.73
C GLU A 40 8.48 -3.82 -3.43
N CYS A 41 7.19 -3.47 -3.55
CA CYS A 41 6.79 -2.23 -4.23
C CYS A 41 7.18 -0.97 -3.47
N VAL A 42 7.46 -1.09 -2.18
CA VAL A 42 7.88 0.02 -1.32
C VAL A 42 9.33 -0.12 -0.84
N GLY A 43 10.06 -1.09 -1.40
CA GLY A 43 11.48 -1.34 -1.11
C GLY A 43 11.76 -1.84 0.31
N LEU A 44 10.76 -2.42 0.99
CA LEU A 44 10.96 -3.09 2.27
C LEU A 44 11.46 -4.52 2.04
N THR A 45 12.56 -4.85 2.68
CA THR A 45 13.15 -6.20 2.69
C THR A 45 12.78 -7.00 3.94
N ALA A 46 12.21 -6.35 4.95
CA ALA A 46 11.76 -6.99 6.18
C ALA A 46 10.53 -6.27 6.75
N PRO A 47 9.62 -6.97 7.43
CA PRO A 47 8.45 -6.36 8.03
C PRO A 47 8.91 -5.36 9.11
N PRO A 48 8.44 -4.11 9.06
CA PRO A 48 8.83 -3.09 10.02
C PRO A 48 8.29 -3.47 11.41
N LYS A 49 9.16 -3.43 12.43
CA LYS A 49 8.78 -3.65 13.84
C LYS A 49 8.08 -2.42 14.44
N GLY A 50 7.08 -1.86 13.75
CA GLY A 50 6.36 -0.66 14.19
C GLY A 50 5.54 0.02 13.09
N ALA A 51 5.20 1.28 13.32
CA ALA A 51 4.47 2.09 12.35
C ALA A 51 5.30 2.28 11.07
N TRP A 52 4.70 1.94 9.94
CA TRP A 52 5.30 2.11 8.63
C TRP A 52 4.46 3.05 7.77
N TYR A 53 5.11 3.84 6.94
CA TYR A 53 4.45 4.85 6.12
C TYR A 53 4.84 4.66 4.65
N CYS A 54 3.84 4.70 3.79
CA CYS A 54 3.97 4.67 2.34
C CYS A 54 4.83 5.86 1.86
N ASN A 55 5.55 5.71 0.74
CA ASN A 55 6.41 6.78 0.20
C ASN A 55 5.61 8.08 -0.04
N ASP A 56 4.34 7.95 -0.43
CA ASP A 56 3.42 9.08 -0.58
C ASP A 56 3.20 9.84 0.74
N CYS A 57 2.89 9.12 1.83
CA CYS A 57 2.77 9.72 3.16
C CYS A 57 4.09 10.35 3.65
N LEU A 58 5.23 9.69 3.40
CA LEU A 58 6.54 10.23 3.76
C LEU A 58 6.85 11.53 2.99
N GLU A 59 6.53 11.58 1.70
CA GLU A 59 6.75 12.76 0.86
C GLU A 59 5.81 13.92 1.25
N GLU A 60 4.54 13.64 1.55
CA GLU A 60 3.61 14.65 2.06
C GLU A 60 4.08 15.24 3.39
N MET A 61 4.53 14.40 4.34
CA MET A 61 5.10 14.87 5.60
C MET A 61 6.34 15.75 5.39
N LYS A 62 7.20 15.45 4.41
CA LYS A 62 8.36 16.29 4.07
C LYS A 62 7.94 17.64 3.48
N LYS A 63 6.95 17.66 2.58
CA LYS A 63 6.44 18.92 1.98
C LYS A 63 5.86 19.86 3.03
N MET A 64 5.13 19.31 4.02
CA MET A 64 4.56 20.10 5.12
C MET A 64 5.64 20.79 5.96
N LYS A 65 6.77 20.12 6.22
CA LYS A 65 7.90 20.71 6.96
C LYS A 65 8.61 21.84 6.20
N ARG A 66 8.59 21.81 4.86
CA ARG A 66 9.30 22.79 4.01
C ARG A 66 8.50 24.07 3.75
N LYS A 67 7.21 24.07 4.05
CA LYS A 67 6.30 25.22 3.92
C LYS A 67 6.17 26.05 5.22
N LYS A 68 6.96 25.75 6.24
CA LYS A 68 6.96 26.42 7.53
C LYS A 68 8.16 27.35 7.68
#